data_AF-A0A7C5H007-F1
#
_entry.id   AF-A0A7C5H007-F1
#
_cell.length_a   1.000
_cell.length_b   1.000
_cell.length_c   1.000
_cell.angle_alpha   90.00
_cell.angle_beta   90.00
_cell.angle_gamma   90.00
#
_symmetry.space_group_name_H-M   'P 1'
#
loop_
_entity.id
_entity.type
_entity.pdbx_description
1 polymer ?
#
loop_
_entity_poly.entity_id
_entity_poly.type
_entity_poly.pdbx_seq_one_letter_code
_entity_poly.pdbx_strand_id
1 'polypeptide(L)'
;MMERGSDKVWMTFTVSLLLLLLAASVLNIQPSAGSVSFHGLEQSAPSSTRAAGDARASTALDDLRYLAIGPSSFGDELAPLIQWKTQKGVKAGFYPLDGETGILNSTPGRDVQEKIRTFIRDMKDKNPYLQWVLLAGDGEVIPSRRIFVNGTAEFGADEDDNYVLSDYYYAGLDGSWDINDNGIFGEEDEQDWYADVYVGRFPASDERELSIMVNRQLGYEKDPPPGAWSSSALLAGSLMDAPNNKDLFDPYKDNAYEVVLEVEEGLPPGVTPFHLLDYPRFEWGGYNRMFDNLNRSSFTAHYEMGYSTVLMACHGDNNGNCTSYKG
;
A
#
# COMPACT_ATOMS: atom_id res chain seq x y z
N MET A 1 -34.45 21.45 -20.09
CA MET A 1 -33.09 21.98 -20.25
C MET A 1 -32.53 22.23 -18.84
N MET A 2 -31.98 21.16 -18.26
CA MET A 2 -31.06 21.16 -17.12
C MET A 2 -30.29 19.86 -17.32
N GLU A 3 -29.09 19.97 -17.87
CA GLU A 3 -28.12 18.88 -17.95
C GLU A 3 -27.76 18.48 -16.51
N ARG A 4 -27.89 17.21 -16.17
CA ARG A 4 -27.19 16.63 -15.02
C ARG A 4 -25.97 15.90 -15.57
N GLY A 5 -24.79 16.45 -15.25
CA GLY A 5 -23.51 15.82 -15.52
C GLY A 5 -23.45 14.43 -14.90
N SER A 6 -22.92 13.52 -15.70
CA SER A 6 -22.68 12.12 -15.37
C SER A 6 -21.39 11.99 -14.57
N ASP A 7 -21.44 12.23 -13.27
CA ASP A 7 -20.32 11.92 -12.39
C ASP A 7 -20.66 10.64 -11.62
N LYS A 8 -20.50 9.48 -12.27
CA LYS A 8 -20.43 8.18 -11.61
C LYS A 8 -18.95 7.81 -11.52
N VAL A 9 -18.39 7.84 -10.30
CA VAL A 9 -16.96 7.60 -10.03
C VAL A 9 -16.80 6.24 -9.36
N TRP A 10 -15.82 5.48 -9.86
CA TRP A 10 -15.54 4.09 -9.50
C TRP A 10 -14.84 3.93 -8.14
N MET A 11 -15.18 2.82 -7.46
CA MET A 11 -14.58 2.33 -6.22
C MET A 11 -13.09 2.01 -6.40
N THR A 12 -12.24 2.70 -5.66
CA THR A 12 -10.90 2.21 -5.32
C THR A 12 -10.96 1.53 -3.96
N PHE A 13 -10.89 0.19 -3.94
CA PHE A 13 -10.68 -0.54 -2.69
C PHE A 13 -9.21 -0.46 -2.30
N THR A 14 -8.88 0.33 -1.29
CA THR A 14 -7.59 0.19 -0.59
C THR A 14 -7.83 -0.66 0.65
N VAL A 15 -7.74 -2.00 0.52
CA VAL A 15 -7.68 -2.88 1.68
C VAL A 15 -6.24 -2.89 2.19
N SER A 16 -5.93 -2.05 3.17
CA SER A 16 -4.70 -2.19 3.95
C SER A 16 -4.86 -3.34 4.95
N LEU A 17 -4.72 -4.58 4.48
CA LEU A 17 -4.70 -5.76 5.36
C LEU A 17 -3.30 -5.94 5.95
N LEU A 18 -3.05 -5.36 7.12
CA LEU A 18 -1.85 -5.66 7.90
C LEU A 18 -2.06 -6.98 8.66
N LEU A 19 -1.64 -8.09 8.06
CA LEU A 19 -1.70 -9.41 8.69
C LEU A 19 -0.66 -9.48 9.84
N LEU A 20 -1.12 -9.59 11.08
CA LEU A 20 -0.26 -9.69 12.27
C LEU A 20 -0.21 -11.14 12.76
N LEU A 21 0.89 -11.85 12.46
CA LEU A 21 1.23 -13.12 13.12
C LEU A 21 2.05 -12.83 14.39
N LEU A 22 1.38 -12.87 15.55
CA LEU A 22 2.03 -12.85 16.86
C LEU A 22 2.51 -14.27 17.22
N ALA A 23 3.81 -14.52 17.08
CA ALA A 23 4.46 -15.62 17.78
C ALA A 23 5.11 -15.06 19.05
N ALA A 24 4.48 -15.28 20.20
CA ALA A 24 5.06 -14.97 21.50
C ALA A 24 6.23 -15.92 21.78
N SER A 25 7.44 -15.39 21.91
CA SER A 25 8.56 -16.04 22.60
C SER A 25 9.39 -14.96 23.28
N VAL A 26 9.26 -14.86 24.60
CA VAL A 26 10.05 -13.97 25.44
C VAL A 26 11.49 -14.50 25.47
N LEU A 27 12.44 -13.74 24.93
CA LEU A 27 13.86 -13.96 25.18
C LEU A 27 14.53 -12.62 25.50
N ASN A 28 14.99 -12.56 26.74
CA ASN A 28 15.62 -11.42 27.39
C ASN A 28 17.08 -11.30 26.89
N ILE A 29 17.40 -10.25 26.13
CA ILE A 29 18.79 -9.97 25.70
C ILE A 29 19.12 -8.50 25.99
N GLN A 30 20.13 -8.29 26.83
CA GLN A 30 20.69 -6.97 27.16
C GLN A 30 21.56 -6.42 26.01
N PRO A 31 21.68 -5.09 25.84
CA PRO A 31 22.41 -4.50 24.74
C PRO A 31 23.93 -4.52 25.00
N SER A 32 24.72 -5.09 24.09
CA SER A 32 26.15 -4.80 24.00
C SER A 32 26.38 -3.68 23.00
N ALA A 33 26.95 -2.57 23.47
CA ALA A 33 27.36 -1.45 22.64
C ALA A 33 28.41 -1.89 21.61
N GLY A 34 28.11 -1.69 20.33
CA GLY A 34 29.04 -1.80 19.22
C GLY A 34 28.75 -0.69 18.23
N SER A 35 29.68 0.25 18.09
CA SER A 35 29.64 1.32 17.09
C SER A 35 29.74 0.73 15.68
N VAL A 36 28.75 0.99 14.83
CA VAL A 36 28.81 0.64 13.40
C VAL A 36 29.34 1.85 12.63
N SER A 37 30.51 1.69 12.02
CA SER A 37 31.15 2.69 11.16
C SER A 37 30.61 2.59 9.73
N PHE A 38 30.10 3.70 9.20
CA PHE A 38 29.76 3.88 7.79
C PHE A 38 31.04 4.07 6.97
N HIS A 39 31.22 3.32 5.87
CA HIS A 39 32.27 3.55 4.88
C HIS A 39 31.66 4.24 3.66
N GLY A 40 31.93 5.54 3.53
CA GLY A 40 31.80 6.26 2.25
C GLY A 40 32.92 5.81 1.31
N LEU A 41 32.58 5.51 0.07
CA LEU A 41 33.53 5.11 -0.97
C LEU A 41 34.03 6.37 -1.68
N GLU A 42 35.28 6.75 -1.45
CA GLU A 42 36.03 7.68 -2.31
C GLU A 42 37.12 6.87 -3.04
N GLN A 43 37.07 6.85 -4.37
CA GLN A 43 38.00 6.08 -5.21
C GLN A 43 39.33 6.83 -5.42
N SER A 44 40.43 6.11 -5.31
CA SER A 44 41.69 6.45 -6.00
C SER A 44 42.32 5.18 -6.59
N ALA A 45 42.90 5.29 -7.77
CA ALA A 45 43.53 4.21 -8.55
C ALA A 45 44.97 4.62 -8.94
N PRO A 46 45.84 3.72 -9.46
CA PRO A 46 45.96 2.27 -9.22
C PRO A 46 47.40 1.84 -8.87
N SER A 47 47.58 0.64 -8.29
CA SER A 47 48.81 -0.15 -8.50
C SER A 47 48.56 -1.65 -8.30
N SER A 48 49.27 -2.44 -9.10
CA SER A 48 49.07 -3.88 -9.35
C SER A 48 49.39 -4.80 -8.17
N THR A 49 48.52 -5.76 -7.85
CA THR A 49 48.81 -7.22 -7.81
C THR A 49 47.54 -8.02 -7.49
N ARG A 50 47.39 -9.19 -8.14
CA ARG A 50 46.27 -10.13 -7.99
C ARG A 50 46.29 -10.82 -6.62
N ALA A 51 45.13 -10.87 -5.94
CA ALA A 51 44.44 -12.08 -5.45
C ALA A 51 43.55 -11.79 -4.21
N ALA A 52 42.35 -12.39 -4.23
CA ALA A 52 41.43 -12.60 -3.11
C ALA A 52 40.77 -11.35 -2.49
N GLY A 53 39.74 -10.82 -3.16
CA GLY A 53 38.86 -9.83 -2.56
C GLY A 53 37.63 -9.58 -3.41
N ASP A 54 36.66 -10.51 -3.40
CA ASP A 54 35.34 -10.25 -4.02
C ASP A 54 34.15 -10.93 -3.32
N ALA A 55 34.32 -11.42 -2.09
CA ALA A 55 33.25 -12.11 -1.36
C ALA A 55 32.53 -11.25 -0.29
N ARG A 56 32.90 -9.97 -0.14
CA ARG A 56 32.37 -9.12 0.95
C ARG A 56 31.24 -8.17 0.53
N ALA A 57 31.01 -7.97 -0.77
CA ALA A 57 29.89 -7.16 -1.26
C ALA A 57 28.62 -7.99 -1.56
N SER A 58 28.73 -9.30 -1.87
CA SER A 58 27.57 -10.11 -2.27
C SER A 58 26.67 -10.55 -1.11
N THR A 59 27.22 -10.71 0.10
CA THR A 59 26.48 -11.28 1.25
C THR A 59 25.39 -10.39 1.84
N ALA A 60 25.38 -9.09 1.51
CA ALA A 60 24.43 -8.13 2.06
C ALA A 60 23.01 -8.33 1.53
N LEU A 61 22.86 -8.84 0.29
CA LEU A 61 21.57 -9.01 -0.38
C LEU A 61 21.19 -10.45 -0.66
N ASP A 62 22.04 -11.44 -0.35
CA ASP A 62 21.66 -12.87 -0.42
C ASP A 62 20.57 -13.17 0.63
N ASP A 63 19.59 -14.04 0.32
CA ASP A 63 18.46 -14.36 1.20
C ASP A 63 17.59 -13.15 1.64
N LEU A 64 17.56 -12.09 0.85
CA LEU A 64 16.72 -10.92 1.12
C LEU A 64 15.23 -11.33 1.14
N ARG A 65 14.49 -10.87 2.14
CA ARG A 65 13.04 -11.09 2.27
C ARG A 65 12.23 -9.81 2.08
N TYR A 66 12.82 -8.66 2.39
CA TYR A 66 12.21 -7.34 2.32
C TYR A 66 13.13 -6.35 1.59
N LEU A 67 12.63 -5.71 0.55
CA LEU A 67 13.37 -4.75 -0.26
C LEU A 67 12.69 -3.38 -0.19
N ALA A 68 13.36 -2.36 0.33
CA ALA A 68 12.95 -0.98 0.18
C ALA A 68 13.64 -0.35 -1.04
N ILE A 69 12.89 0.43 -1.82
CA ILE A 69 13.36 1.19 -2.97
C ILE A 69 12.94 2.65 -2.80
N GLY A 70 13.85 3.59 -3.04
CA GLY A 70 13.60 5.03 -2.90
C GLY A 70 14.84 5.85 -3.28
N PRO A 71 14.75 7.19 -3.37
CA PRO A 71 15.91 8.06 -3.59
C PRO A 71 17.05 7.77 -2.63
N SER A 72 18.29 7.90 -3.08
CA SER A 72 19.47 7.67 -2.24
C SER A 72 19.48 8.52 -0.98
N SER A 73 18.87 9.72 -1.01
CA SER A 73 18.72 10.59 0.17
C SER A 73 17.85 10.00 1.28
N PHE A 74 16.96 9.05 0.98
CA PHE A 74 16.07 8.40 1.96
C PHE A 74 16.75 7.29 2.78
N GLY A 75 18.03 6.99 2.49
CA GLY A 75 18.75 5.88 3.10
C GLY A 75 18.85 5.98 4.62
N ASP A 76 19.12 7.17 5.15
CA ASP A 76 19.27 7.40 6.60
C ASP A 76 17.93 7.27 7.32
N GLU A 77 16.85 7.76 6.72
CA GLU A 77 15.49 7.67 7.26
C GLU A 77 14.95 6.23 7.24
N LEU A 78 15.31 5.44 6.23
CA LEU A 78 14.90 4.03 6.13
C LEU A 78 15.74 3.10 7.01
N ALA A 79 16.99 3.46 7.31
CA ALA A 79 17.93 2.58 8.03
C ALA A 79 17.36 2.02 9.35
N PRO A 80 16.68 2.79 10.23
CA PRO A 80 16.05 2.26 11.43
C PRO A 80 14.98 1.20 11.16
N LEU A 81 14.18 1.36 10.10
CA LEU A 81 13.17 0.38 9.71
C LEU A 81 13.81 -0.90 9.20
N ILE A 82 14.79 -0.79 8.30
CA ILE A 82 15.53 -1.93 7.75
C ILE A 82 16.22 -2.73 8.87
N GLN A 83 16.86 -2.02 9.81
CA GLN A 83 17.49 -2.64 10.98
C GLN A 83 16.45 -3.41 11.81
N TRP A 84 15.31 -2.79 12.11
CA TRP A 84 14.26 -3.40 12.93
C TRP A 84 13.64 -4.64 12.28
N LYS A 85 13.34 -4.60 10.98
CA LYS A 85 12.84 -5.77 10.23
C LYS A 85 13.85 -6.93 10.30
N THR A 86 15.13 -6.63 10.09
CA THR A 86 16.22 -7.61 10.15
C THR A 86 16.38 -8.19 11.56
N GLN A 87 16.32 -7.36 12.60
CA GLN A 87 16.39 -7.80 14.01
C GLN A 87 15.27 -8.79 14.38
N LYS A 88 14.09 -8.66 13.76
CA LYS A 88 12.96 -9.58 13.97
C LYS A 88 12.93 -10.78 13.01
N GLY A 89 14.04 -11.04 12.30
CA GLY A 89 14.19 -12.21 11.46
C GLY A 89 13.74 -12.04 10.00
N VAL A 90 13.37 -10.82 9.57
CA VAL A 90 13.08 -10.52 8.17
C VAL A 90 14.28 -9.78 7.58
N LYS A 91 15.20 -10.49 6.92
CA LYS A 91 16.37 -9.88 6.29
C LYS A 91 15.92 -8.81 5.28
N ALA A 92 16.20 -7.56 5.61
CA ALA A 92 15.73 -6.39 4.87
C ALA A 92 16.91 -5.60 4.29
N GLY A 93 16.70 -4.95 3.16
CA GLY A 93 17.69 -4.10 2.52
C GLY A 93 17.04 -2.90 1.84
N PHE A 94 17.83 -1.86 1.64
CA PHE A 94 17.46 -0.68 0.86
C PHE A 94 18.31 -0.64 -0.41
N TYR A 95 17.68 -0.32 -1.54
CA TYR A 95 18.37 -0.10 -2.81
C TYR A 95 18.01 1.27 -3.38
N PRO A 96 18.99 2.12 -3.71
CA PRO A 96 18.73 3.46 -4.19
C PRO A 96 18.14 3.45 -5.60
N LEU A 97 17.13 4.29 -5.79
CA LEU A 97 16.49 4.53 -7.09
C LEU A 97 17.45 5.27 -8.02
N ASP A 98 18.14 6.29 -7.50
CA ASP A 98 19.02 7.20 -8.22
C ASP A 98 20.51 6.99 -7.85
N GLY A 99 21.38 7.83 -8.43
CA GLY A 99 22.83 7.71 -8.28
C GLY A 99 23.48 6.81 -9.33
N GLU A 100 24.81 6.79 -9.36
CA GLU A 100 25.59 6.08 -10.41
C GLU A 100 25.27 4.58 -10.48
N THR A 101 24.99 3.96 -9.34
CA THR A 101 24.65 2.54 -9.21
C THR A 101 23.17 2.31 -8.87
N GLY A 102 22.33 3.35 -8.95
CA GLY A 102 20.90 3.25 -8.67
C GLY A 102 20.13 2.60 -9.82
N ILE A 103 18.93 2.11 -9.51
CA ILE A 103 18.05 1.38 -10.44
C ILE A 103 17.90 2.12 -11.78
N LEU A 104 17.69 3.43 -11.76
CA LEU A 104 17.44 4.21 -12.97
C LEU A 104 18.63 4.22 -13.95
N ASN A 105 19.84 4.02 -13.45
CA ASN A 105 21.08 4.00 -14.24
C ASN A 105 21.60 2.57 -14.50
N SER A 106 21.33 1.63 -13.59
CA SER A 106 21.86 0.26 -13.67
C SER A 106 20.93 -0.74 -14.35
N THR A 107 19.63 -0.44 -14.44
CA THR A 107 18.63 -1.40 -14.91
C THR A 107 18.04 -0.99 -16.26
N PRO A 108 17.96 -1.90 -17.25
CA PRO A 108 17.32 -1.62 -18.53
C PRO A 108 15.79 -1.51 -18.37
N GLY A 109 15.15 -0.77 -19.28
CA GLY A 109 13.69 -0.58 -19.33
C GLY A 109 13.33 0.64 -20.16
N ARG A 110 12.14 0.66 -20.77
CA ARG A 110 11.67 1.76 -21.64
C ARG A 110 11.40 3.03 -20.84
N ASP A 111 10.93 2.88 -19.61
CA ASP A 111 10.60 3.97 -18.70
C ASP A 111 11.00 3.66 -17.24
N VAL A 112 10.72 4.59 -16.33
CA VAL A 112 11.04 4.46 -14.89
C VAL A 112 10.37 3.24 -14.28
N GLN A 113 9.08 3.04 -14.55
CA GLN A 113 8.29 1.94 -13.99
C GLN A 113 8.84 0.58 -14.45
N GLU A 114 9.17 0.42 -15.74
CA GLU A 114 9.71 -0.83 -16.27
C GLU A 114 11.11 -1.13 -15.71
N LYS A 115 11.95 -0.10 -15.51
CA LYS A 115 13.25 -0.28 -14.84
C LYS A 115 13.09 -0.75 -13.40
N ILE A 116 12.15 -0.18 -12.64
CA ILE A 116 11.88 -0.60 -11.27
C ILE A 116 11.33 -2.02 -11.23
N ARG A 117 10.34 -2.35 -12.06
CA ARG A 117 9.76 -3.70 -12.14
C ARG A 117 10.81 -4.74 -12.54
N THR A 118 11.61 -4.44 -13.56
CA THR A 118 12.72 -5.30 -14.01
C THR A 118 13.71 -5.54 -12.88
N PHE A 119 14.06 -4.50 -12.12
CA PHE A 119 14.94 -4.64 -10.97
C PHE A 119 14.34 -5.54 -9.88
N ILE A 120 13.05 -5.37 -9.56
CA ILE A 120 12.35 -6.21 -8.57
C ILE A 120 12.35 -7.68 -9.02
N ARG A 121 12.07 -7.94 -10.30
CA ARG A 121 12.15 -9.29 -10.89
C ARG A 121 13.55 -9.89 -10.75
N ASP A 122 14.59 -9.17 -11.16
CA ASP A 122 15.97 -9.64 -11.04
C ASP A 122 16.37 -9.91 -9.58
N MET A 123 15.85 -9.11 -8.64
CA MET A 123 16.05 -9.31 -7.20
C MET A 123 15.30 -10.54 -6.68
N LYS A 124 14.07 -10.79 -7.14
CA LYS A 124 13.27 -11.97 -6.81
C LYS A 124 13.90 -13.26 -7.34
N ASP A 125 14.45 -13.24 -8.55
CA ASP A 125 15.15 -14.37 -9.14
C ASP A 125 16.41 -14.74 -8.34
N LYS A 126 17.17 -13.72 -7.90
CA LYS A 126 18.34 -13.91 -7.04
C LYS A 126 17.99 -14.28 -5.62
N ASN A 127 16.82 -13.86 -5.13
CA ASN A 127 16.32 -14.08 -3.78
C ASN A 127 14.93 -14.69 -3.81
N PRO A 128 14.82 -16.02 -3.96
CA PRO A 128 13.52 -16.69 -4.03
C PRO A 128 12.60 -16.40 -2.83
N TYR A 129 13.20 -16.07 -1.67
CA TYR A 129 12.49 -15.70 -0.43
C TYR A 129 12.10 -14.22 -0.32
N LEU A 130 12.40 -13.39 -1.32
CA LEU A 130 11.90 -12.02 -1.38
C LEU A 130 10.37 -12.06 -1.41
N GLN A 131 9.74 -11.46 -0.40
CA GLN A 131 8.30 -11.49 -0.22
C GLN A 131 7.71 -10.09 -0.17
N TRP A 132 8.46 -9.08 0.29
CA TRP A 132 7.95 -7.73 0.49
C TRP A 132 8.81 -6.70 -0.25
N VAL A 133 8.14 -5.79 -0.94
CA VAL A 133 8.75 -4.61 -1.54
C VAL A 133 8.08 -3.37 -0.97
N LEU A 134 8.87 -2.43 -0.46
CA LEU A 134 8.43 -1.11 -0.04
C LEU A 134 8.91 -0.07 -1.04
N LEU A 135 7.98 0.64 -1.66
CA LEU A 135 8.24 1.83 -2.45
C LEU A 135 8.25 3.04 -1.50
N ALA A 136 9.42 3.60 -1.22
CA ALA A 136 9.60 4.79 -0.41
C ALA A 136 9.73 6.01 -1.32
N GLY A 137 8.60 6.66 -1.59
CA GLY A 137 8.47 7.78 -2.51
C GLY A 137 7.01 7.98 -2.89
N ASP A 138 6.57 9.22 -3.08
CA ASP A 138 5.26 9.52 -3.66
C ASP A 138 5.27 9.33 -5.19
N GLY A 139 4.15 9.55 -5.87
CA GLY A 139 3.96 9.28 -7.29
C GLY A 139 4.91 10.06 -8.21
N GLU A 140 5.37 11.25 -7.81
CA GLU A 140 6.38 12.02 -8.53
C GLU A 140 7.80 11.46 -8.38
N VAL A 141 8.04 10.65 -7.34
CA VAL A 141 9.34 10.02 -7.05
C VAL A 141 9.40 8.61 -7.65
N ILE A 142 8.41 7.78 -7.31
CA ILE A 142 8.22 6.43 -7.85
C ILE A 142 6.83 6.41 -8.50
N PRO A 143 6.71 6.61 -9.82
CA PRO A 143 5.41 6.65 -10.48
C PRO A 143 4.72 5.29 -10.42
N SER A 144 3.41 5.28 -10.18
CA SER A 144 2.58 4.10 -10.44
C SER A 144 2.46 3.85 -11.95
N ARG A 145 2.04 2.64 -12.33
CA ARG A 145 1.75 2.32 -13.73
C ARG A 145 0.29 2.64 -14.04
N ARG A 146 0.04 3.28 -15.18
CA ARG A 146 -1.31 3.40 -15.77
C ARG A 146 -1.66 2.04 -16.39
N ILE A 147 -2.66 1.36 -15.85
CA ILE A 147 -3.11 0.03 -16.25
C ILE A 147 -4.49 0.15 -16.89
N PHE A 148 -4.68 -0.45 -18.06
CA PHE A 148 -5.96 -0.53 -18.74
C PHE A 148 -6.92 -1.46 -18.01
N VAL A 149 -8.12 -0.97 -17.72
CA VAL A 149 -9.19 -1.70 -17.02
C VAL A 149 -10.51 -1.67 -17.79
N ASN A 150 -10.56 -1.02 -18.96
CA ASN A 150 -11.75 -0.93 -19.79
C ASN A 150 -12.97 -0.40 -19.02
N GLY A 151 -12.75 0.68 -18.28
CA GLY A 151 -13.61 1.18 -17.22
C GLY A 151 -14.98 1.67 -17.67
N THR A 152 -15.12 2.40 -18.80
CA THR A 152 -16.46 2.88 -19.21
C THR A 152 -16.58 3.59 -20.57
N ALA A 153 -15.49 3.93 -21.25
CA ALA A 153 -15.57 4.74 -22.47
C ALA A 153 -15.20 3.89 -23.68
N GLU A 154 -16.19 3.28 -24.34
CA GLU A 154 -16.06 2.56 -25.62
C GLU A 154 -14.90 1.52 -25.68
N PHE A 155 -15.23 0.22 -25.67
CA PHE A 155 -14.26 -0.88 -25.71
C PHE A 155 -13.05 -0.59 -26.63
N GLY A 156 -11.87 -0.42 -26.03
CA GLY A 156 -10.61 -0.22 -26.74
C GLY A 156 -10.25 1.25 -27.05
N ALA A 157 -10.96 2.24 -26.51
CA ALA A 157 -10.54 3.64 -26.59
C ALA A 157 -9.48 3.97 -25.52
N ASP A 158 -8.43 4.70 -25.93
CA ASP A 158 -7.42 5.25 -25.01
C ASP A 158 -7.96 6.53 -24.34
N GLU A 159 -8.98 6.36 -23.50
CA GLU A 159 -9.57 7.42 -22.68
C GLU A 159 -9.23 7.22 -21.22
N ASP A 160 -9.01 8.30 -20.46
CA ASP A 160 -8.56 8.22 -19.07
C ASP A 160 -9.46 7.38 -18.16
N ASP A 161 -10.77 7.36 -18.43
CA ASP A 161 -11.76 6.55 -17.72
C ASP A 161 -11.56 5.04 -17.89
N ASN A 162 -10.75 4.62 -18.87
CA ASN A 162 -10.42 3.22 -19.08
C ASN A 162 -9.15 2.77 -18.35
N TYR A 163 -8.54 3.63 -17.53
CA TYR A 163 -7.29 3.33 -16.85
C TYR A 163 -7.34 3.62 -15.35
N VAL A 164 -6.47 2.91 -14.62
CA VAL A 164 -6.18 3.19 -13.21
C VAL A 164 -4.69 3.30 -13.00
N LEU A 165 -4.28 4.17 -12.08
CA LEU A 165 -2.91 4.17 -11.56
C LEU A 165 -2.79 3.08 -10.50
N SER A 166 -1.80 2.21 -10.65
CA SER A 166 -1.62 1.07 -9.74
C SER A 166 -0.15 0.70 -9.55
N ASP A 167 0.19 0.37 -8.31
CA ASP A 167 1.46 -0.24 -7.94
C ASP A 167 1.44 -1.77 -8.12
N TYR A 168 0.29 -2.37 -8.47
CA TYR A 168 0.20 -3.81 -8.72
C TYR A 168 1.11 -4.28 -9.86
N TYR A 169 1.43 -3.38 -10.79
CA TYR A 169 2.43 -3.60 -11.83
C TYR A 169 3.80 -4.02 -11.25
N TYR A 170 4.15 -3.55 -10.05
CA TYR A 170 5.38 -3.93 -9.36
C TYR A 170 5.27 -5.26 -8.59
N ALA A 171 4.06 -5.78 -8.44
CA ALA A 171 3.76 -7.02 -7.72
C ALA A 171 3.70 -8.24 -8.65
N GLY A 172 3.09 -8.11 -9.83
CA GLY A 172 3.07 -9.15 -10.86
C GLY A 172 4.30 -9.04 -11.76
N LEU A 173 5.24 -9.99 -11.64
CA LEU A 173 6.56 -9.95 -12.26
C LEU A 173 6.66 -10.82 -13.53
N ASP A 174 5.61 -11.57 -13.85
CA ASP A 174 5.52 -12.38 -15.06
C ASP A 174 5.11 -11.54 -16.29
N GLY A 175 5.61 -11.93 -17.47
CA GLY A 175 5.30 -11.24 -18.73
C GLY A 175 5.80 -9.78 -18.82
N SER A 176 5.42 -9.10 -19.90
CA SER A 176 5.75 -7.68 -20.13
C SER A 176 4.66 -6.70 -19.67
N TRP A 177 3.42 -7.19 -19.48
CA TRP A 177 2.19 -6.39 -19.37
C TRP A 177 1.86 -5.54 -20.60
N ASP A 178 2.59 -5.72 -21.69
CA ASP A 178 2.47 -4.99 -22.96
C ASP A 178 3.11 -5.92 -24.00
N ILE A 179 2.35 -6.95 -24.39
CA ILE A 179 2.82 -8.07 -25.21
C ILE A 179 2.97 -7.62 -26.66
N ASN A 180 2.08 -6.73 -27.10
CA ASN A 180 2.06 -6.21 -28.47
C ASN A 180 2.95 -4.96 -28.68
N ASP A 181 3.59 -4.44 -27.62
CA ASP A 181 4.51 -3.29 -27.62
C ASP A 181 3.84 -1.99 -28.13
N ASN A 182 2.56 -1.80 -27.81
CA ASN A 182 1.81 -0.58 -28.15
C ASN A 182 1.85 0.49 -27.04
N GLY A 183 2.40 0.16 -25.86
CA GLY A 183 2.51 1.05 -24.71
C GLY A 183 1.24 1.17 -23.84
N ILE A 184 0.22 0.36 -24.12
CA ILE A 184 -0.99 0.20 -23.31
C ILE A 184 -0.75 -1.01 -22.40
N PHE A 185 -0.71 -0.77 -21.09
CA PHE A 185 -0.34 -1.81 -20.15
C PHE A 185 -1.55 -2.52 -19.57
N GLY A 186 -1.50 -3.85 -19.56
CA GLY A 186 -2.52 -4.69 -18.96
C GLY A 186 -3.77 -4.79 -19.82
N GLU A 187 -3.63 -4.87 -21.14
CA GLU A 187 -4.72 -5.28 -22.02
C GLU A 187 -5.12 -6.74 -21.75
N GLU A 188 -6.27 -7.16 -22.27
CA GLU A 188 -6.74 -8.56 -22.16
C GLU A 188 -5.63 -9.53 -22.59
N ASP A 189 -5.41 -10.58 -21.79
CA ASP A 189 -4.34 -11.57 -21.92
C ASP A 189 -2.91 -11.08 -21.67
N GLU A 190 -2.71 -9.80 -21.29
CA GLU A 190 -1.39 -9.27 -20.92
C GLU A 190 -1.16 -9.14 -19.42
N GLN A 191 -2.24 -9.18 -18.63
CA GLN A 191 -2.18 -8.92 -17.19
C GLN A 191 -1.62 -10.11 -16.41
N ASP A 192 -0.83 -9.81 -15.39
CA ASP A 192 -0.42 -10.76 -14.38
C ASP A 192 -1.08 -10.41 -13.04
N TRP A 193 -2.24 -11.00 -12.78
CA TRP A 193 -2.96 -10.79 -11.52
C TRP A 193 -2.47 -11.68 -10.37
N TYR A 194 -1.36 -12.40 -10.52
CA TYR A 194 -0.76 -13.18 -9.44
C TYR A 194 0.46 -12.47 -8.87
N ALA A 195 0.30 -11.80 -7.74
CA ALA A 195 1.42 -11.10 -7.09
C ALA A 195 2.54 -12.07 -6.67
N ASP A 196 3.74 -11.89 -7.23
CA ASP A 196 4.97 -12.59 -6.85
C ASP A 196 5.59 -12.06 -5.56
N VAL A 197 5.32 -10.79 -5.26
CA VAL A 197 5.74 -10.06 -4.06
C VAL A 197 4.62 -9.16 -3.55
N TYR A 198 4.56 -8.97 -2.24
CA TYR A 198 3.69 -7.98 -1.60
C TYR A 198 4.31 -6.58 -1.73
N VAL A 199 3.63 -5.69 -2.45
CA VAL A 199 4.06 -4.30 -2.62
C VAL A 199 3.30 -3.39 -1.65
N GLY A 200 4.02 -2.54 -0.95
CA GLY A 200 3.47 -1.43 -0.18
C GLY A 200 4.22 -0.14 -0.49
N ARG A 201 3.62 1.01 -0.15
CA ARG A 201 4.20 2.33 -0.40
C ARG A 201 4.20 3.19 0.86
N PHE A 202 5.30 3.90 1.06
CA PHE A 202 5.36 5.12 1.87
C PHE A 202 5.39 6.32 0.91
N PRO A 203 4.25 6.99 0.67
CA PRO A 203 4.16 8.11 -0.26
C PRO A 203 4.76 9.36 0.39
N ALA A 204 6.07 9.52 0.27
CA ALA A 204 6.82 10.67 0.79
C ALA A 204 7.43 11.45 -0.38
N SER A 205 7.22 12.76 -0.39
CA SER A 205 7.91 13.66 -1.32
C SER A 205 9.31 14.05 -0.81
N ASP A 206 9.56 13.94 0.50
CA ASP A 206 10.83 14.31 1.13
C ASP A 206 11.21 13.44 2.35
N GLU A 207 12.42 13.63 2.87
CA GLU A 207 12.96 12.89 4.02
C GLU A 207 12.11 13.09 5.28
N ARG A 208 11.53 14.28 5.46
CA ARG A 208 10.72 14.59 6.65
C ARG A 208 9.44 13.77 6.64
N GLU A 209 8.71 13.74 5.53
CA GLU A 209 7.49 12.94 5.38
C GLU A 209 7.77 11.45 5.55
N LEU A 210 8.85 10.97 4.94
CA LEU A 210 9.30 9.59 5.10
C LEU A 210 9.59 9.26 6.57
N SER A 211 10.32 10.13 7.28
CA SER A 211 10.66 9.93 8.68
C SER A 211 9.41 9.80 9.57
N ILE A 212 8.32 10.51 9.25
CA ILE A 212 7.04 10.41 9.98
C ILE A 212 6.46 9.00 9.82
N MET A 213 6.42 8.48 8.60
CA MET A 213 5.89 7.13 8.32
C MET A 213 6.74 6.03 8.95
N VAL A 214 8.07 6.12 8.81
CA VAL A 214 9.01 5.18 9.44
C VAL A 214 8.84 5.19 10.96
N ASN A 215 8.80 6.36 11.59
CA ASN A 215 8.66 6.47 13.04
C ASN A 215 7.31 5.93 13.54
N ARG A 216 6.21 6.15 12.78
CA ARG A 216 4.91 5.56 13.11
C ARG A 216 4.93 4.04 13.03
N GLN A 217 5.52 3.47 11.98
CA GLN A 217 5.67 2.02 11.83
C GLN A 217 6.49 1.42 12.98
N LEU A 218 7.63 2.05 13.29
CA LEU A 218 8.49 1.60 14.39
C LEU A 218 7.81 1.72 15.74
N GLY A 219 7.09 2.82 15.99
CA GLY A 219 6.32 3.03 17.22
C GLY A 219 5.29 1.92 17.42
N TYR A 220 4.49 1.64 16.38
CA TYR A 220 3.48 0.59 16.43
C TYR A 220 4.09 -0.80 16.68
N GLU A 221 5.21 -1.12 16.02
CA GLU A 221 5.80 -2.45 16.10
C GLU A 221 6.67 -2.69 17.35
N LYS A 222 7.24 -1.64 17.96
CA LYS A 222 8.20 -1.75 19.07
C LYS A 222 7.58 -1.46 20.42
N ASP A 223 6.76 -0.43 20.51
CA ASP A 223 6.22 0.09 21.77
C ASP A 223 4.87 0.79 21.50
N PRO A 224 3.84 0.03 21.08
CA PRO A 224 2.53 0.61 20.86
C PRO A 224 1.98 1.11 22.21
N PRO A 225 1.36 2.32 22.26
CA PRO A 225 0.76 2.82 23.49
C PRO A 225 -0.26 1.82 24.06
N PRO A 226 -0.29 1.57 25.37
CA PRO A 226 -1.29 0.67 25.93
C PRO A 226 -2.69 1.30 25.80
N GLY A 227 -3.71 0.48 25.57
CA GLY A 227 -5.10 0.92 25.58
C GLY A 227 -6.04 -0.05 24.90
N ALA A 228 -7.34 0.12 25.13
CA ALA A 228 -8.37 -0.71 24.49
C ALA A 228 -8.40 -0.57 22.96
N TRP A 229 -7.83 0.52 22.44
CA TRP A 229 -7.72 0.78 21.01
C TRP A 229 -7.11 -0.42 20.26
N SER A 230 -6.13 -1.12 20.86
CA SER A 230 -5.40 -2.24 20.22
C SER A 230 -6.24 -3.50 19.98
N SER A 231 -7.44 -3.56 20.58
CA SER A 231 -8.38 -4.67 20.48
C SER A 231 -9.76 -4.17 20.09
N SER A 232 -9.83 -3.18 19.19
CA SER A 232 -11.09 -2.57 18.78
C SER A 232 -11.08 -2.18 17.30
N ALA A 233 -12.25 -2.27 16.67
CA ALA A 233 -12.44 -1.94 15.27
C ALA A 233 -13.59 -0.93 15.12
N LEU A 234 -13.36 0.16 14.39
CA LEU A 234 -14.42 1.05 13.93
C LEU A 234 -14.93 0.55 12.58
N LEU A 235 -16.19 0.15 12.51
CA LEU A 235 -16.86 -0.29 11.29
C LEU A 235 -17.87 0.79 10.89
N ALA A 236 -17.48 1.61 9.90
CA ALA A 236 -18.28 2.71 9.41
C ALA A 236 -18.87 2.40 8.02
N GLY A 237 -20.13 2.76 7.80
CA GLY A 237 -20.84 2.47 6.55
C GLY A 237 -21.95 3.47 6.24
N SER A 238 -21.95 4.02 5.01
CA SER A 238 -23.03 4.86 4.49
C SER A 238 -23.91 4.09 3.52
N LEU A 239 -25.17 4.52 3.37
CA LEU A 239 -25.95 4.12 2.19
C LEU A 239 -25.41 4.86 0.96
N MET A 240 -25.29 4.16 -0.17
CA MET A 240 -24.94 4.78 -1.44
C MET A 240 -26.18 5.43 -2.07
N ASP A 241 -27.24 4.64 -2.20
CA ASP A 241 -28.57 5.05 -2.62
C ASP A 241 -29.61 4.74 -1.54
N ALA A 242 -30.70 5.51 -1.50
CA ALA A 242 -31.73 5.36 -0.49
C ALA A 242 -32.58 4.09 -0.73
N PRO A 243 -32.73 3.18 0.25
CA PRO A 243 -33.43 1.90 0.10
C PRO A 243 -34.95 2.03 -0.08
N ASN A 244 -35.48 3.26 -0.06
CA ASN A 244 -36.89 3.52 -0.33
C ASN A 244 -37.21 3.54 -1.84
N ASN A 245 -36.21 3.63 -2.71
CA ASN A 245 -36.41 3.63 -4.15
C ASN A 245 -35.91 2.32 -4.78
N LYS A 246 -36.86 1.45 -5.18
CA LYS A 246 -36.54 0.15 -5.78
C LYS A 246 -35.79 0.23 -7.11
N ASP A 247 -35.94 1.35 -7.81
CA ASP A 247 -35.39 1.52 -9.15
C ASP A 247 -33.93 2.00 -9.10
N LEU A 248 -33.48 2.51 -7.94
CA LEU A 248 -32.13 3.02 -7.74
C LEU A 248 -31.32 2.15 -6.79
N PHE A 249 -31.94 1.66 -5.72
CA PHE A 249 -31.25 0.87 -4.70
C PHE A 249 -30.96 -0.55 -5.17
N ASP A 250 -29.67 -0.86 -5.29
CA ASP A 250 -29.11 -2.20 -5.43
C ASP A 250 -28.60 -2.67 -4.06
N PRO A 251 -29.28 -3.62 -3.39
CA PRO A 251 -28.88 -4.10 -2.06
C PRO A 251 -27.43 -4.57 -1.99
N TYR A 252 -26.87 -5.08 -3.08
CA TYR A 252 -25.50 -5.57 -3.12
C TYR A 252 -24.46 -4.44 -3.17
N LYS A 253 -24.81 -3.28 -3.74
CA LYS A 253 -23.87 -2.17 -3.95
C LYS A 253 -24.08 -1.02 -2.97
N ASP A 254 -25.32 -0.84 -2.54
CA ASP A 254 -25.74 0.38 -1.86
C ASP A 254 -25.92 0.20 -0.36
N ASN A 255 -25.78 -1.03 0.14
CA ASN A 255 -25.98 -1.38 1.53
C ASN A 255 -24.66 -1.66 2.27
N ALA A 256 -23.91 -0.62 2.63
CA ALA A 256 -22.68 -0.76 3.40
C ALA A 256 -22.86 -1.45 4.77
N TYR A 257 -24.10 -1.52 5.28
CA TYR A 257 -24.40 -2.27 6.50
C TYR A 257 -24.10 -3.76 6.36
N GLU A 258 -24.42 -4.37 5.22
CA GLU A 258 -24.14 -5.80 4.99
C GLU A 258 -22.63 -6.06 4.96
N VAL A 259 -21.86 -5.19 4.29
CA VAL A 259 -20.39 -5.25 4.30
C VAL A 259 -19.83 -5.15 5.72
N VAL A 260 -20.39 -4.27 6.54
CA VAL A 260 -19.97 -4.14 7.95
C VAL A 260 -20.22 -5.43 8.73
N LEU A 261 -21.37 -6.09 8.55
CA LEU A 261 -21.67 -7.36 9.21
C LEU A 261 -20.73 -8.48 8.76
N GLU A 262 -20.45 -8.58 7.45
CA GLU A 262 -19.52 -9.58 6.92
C GLU A 262 -18.10 -9.39 7.47
N VAL A 263 -17.65 -8.13 7.58
CA VAL A 263 -16.33 -7.82 8.17
C VAL A 263 -16.33 -8.13 9.67
N GLU A 264 -17.42 -7.83 10.39
CA GLU A 264 -17.57 -8.15 11.82
C GLU A 264 -17.42 -9.65 12.08
N GLU A 265 -18.06 -10.49 11.25
CA GLU A 265 -17.95 -11.96 11.34
C GLU A 265 -16.51 -12.46 11.15
N GLY A 266 -15.70 -11.73 10.38
CA GLY A 266 -14.29 -12.02 10.14
C GLY A 266 -13.33 -11.50 11.21
N LEU A 267 -13.81 -10.74 12.21
CA LEU A 267 -12.91 -10.16 13.21
C LEU A 267 -12.30 -11.23 14.14
N PRO A 268 -11.00 -11.10 14.48
CA PRO A 268 -10.37 -12.03 15.41
C PRO A 268 -11.06 -12.06 16.79
N PRO A 269 -11.10 -13.22 17.45
CA PRO A 269 -11.61 -13.32 18.82
C PRO A 269 -10.89 -12.33 19.75
N GLY A 270 -11.65 -11.44 20.39
CA GLY A 270 -11.13 -10.41 21.29
C GLY A 270 -11.06 -9.00 20.70
N VAL A 271 -11.32 -8.82 19.40
CA VAL A 271 -11.53 -7.49 18.83
C VAL A 271 -12.97 -7.06 19.07
N THR A 272 -13.18 -5.88 19.67
CA THR A 272 -14.52 -5.31 19.91
C THR A 272 -14.92 -4.39 18.75
N PRO A 273 -16.01 -4.69 18.02
CA PRO A 273 -16.51 -3.84 16.95
C PRO A 273 -17.29 -2.63 17.50
N PHE A 274 -17.16 -1.50 16.82
CA PHE A 274 -17.90 -0.26 17.04
C PHE A 274 -18.50 0.20 15.73
N HIS A 275 -19.83 0.32 15.67
CA HIS A 275 -20.52 0.63 14.43
C HIS A 275 -20.84 2.12 14.33
N LEU A 276 -20.49 2.73 13.19
CA LEU A 276 -20.92 4.07 12.81
C LEU A 276 -21.63 4.01 11.45
N LEU A 277 -22.93 3.77 11.51
CA LEU A 277 -23.76 3.47 10.34
C LEU A 277 -24.83 4.55 10.14
N ASP A 278 -25.11 4.90 8.89
CA ASP A 278 -26.26 5.77 8.55
C ASP A 278 -27.60 5.06 8.68
N TYR A 279 -27.67 3.78 8.32
CA TYR A 279 -28.91 3.03 8.32
C TYR A 279 -28.68 1.55 8.67
N PRO A 280 -28.84 1.17 9.95
CA PRO A 280 -28.59 -0.20 10.41
C PRO A 280 -29.85 -1.09 10.26
N ARG A 281 -30.56 -0.99 9.13
CA ARG A 281 -31.80 -1.75 8.89
C ARG A 281 -31.79 -2.36 7.49
N PHE A 282 -32.40 -3.54 7.38
CA PHE A 282 -32.61 -4.18 6.10
C PHE A 282 -33.69 -3.47 5.26
N GLU A 283 -33.65 -3.77 3.97
CA GLU A 283 -34.44 -3.24 2.84
C GLU A 283 -35.86 -2.75 3.18
N TRP A 284 -36.32 -1.70 2.48
CA TRP A 284 -37.69 -1.16 2.56
C TRP A 284 -38.12 -0.54 3.89
N GLY A 285 -37.23 -0.44 4.89
CA GLY A 285 -37.55 0.01 6.25
C GLY A 285 -37.79 1.51 6.45
N GLY A 286 -38.23 2.25 5.43
CA GLY A 286 -38.63 3.66 5.55
C GLY A 286 -37.46 4.57 5.92
N TYR A 287 -36.36 4.47 5.17
CA TYR A 287 -35.17 5.30 5.35
C TYR A 287 -35.52 6.79 5.44
N ASN A 288 -34.86 7.49 6.35
CA ASN A 288 -34.99 8.93 6.53
C ASN A 288 -33.64 9.47 7.01
N ARG A 289 -33.17 10.56 6.41
CA ARG A 289 -31.89 11.22 6.74
C ARG A 289 -31.75 11.61 8.22
N MET A 290 -32.84 11.68 8.99
CA MET A 290 -32.77 11.87 10.44
C MET A 290 -32.05 10.71 11.18
N PHE A 291 -31.87 9.56 10.52
CA PHE A 291 -31.15 8.41 11.06
C PHE A 291 -29.66 8.40 10.68
N ASP A 292 -29.23 9.28 9.77
CA ASP A 292 -27.84 9.37 9.31
C ASP A 292 -26.94 9.80 10.47
N ASN A 293 -26.12 8.88 10.96
CA ASN A 293 -25.16 9.13 12.04
C ASN A 293 -23.74 9.30 11.51
N LEU A 294 -23.43 8.88 10.28
CA LEU A 294 -22.12 8.98 9.68
C LEU A 294 -21.99 10.31 8.93
N ASN A 295 -21.17 11.19 9.48
CA ASN A 295 -20.78 12.45 8.86
C ASN A 295 -19.37 12.82 9.33
N ARG A 296 -18.78 13.86 8.75
CA ARG A 296 -17.41 14.27 9.06
C ARG A 296 -17.18 14.46 10.57
N SER A 297 -18.15 15.02 11.29
CA SER A 297 -17.99 15.30 12.72
C SER A 297 -18.08 14.03 13.56
N SER A 298 -19.06 13.17 13.28
CA SER A 298 -19.21 11.91 14.02
C SER A 298 -18.08 10.93 13.71
N PHE A 299 -17.63 10.83 12.46
CA PHE A 299 -16.50 9.98 12.09
C PHE A 299 -15.23 10.44 12.79
N THR A 300 -14.87 11.72 12.71
CA THR A 300 -13.69 12.26 13.41
C THR A 300 -13.77 12.01 14.92
N ALA A 301 -14.93 12.26 15.53
CA ALA A 301 -15.11 12.03 16.96
C ALA A 301 -14.89 10.57 17.36
N HIS A 302 -15.32 9.60 16.54
CA HIS A 302 -15.03 8.18 16.78
C HIS A 302 -13.56 7.89 16.50
N TYR A 303 -13.04 8.26 15.34
CA TYR A 303 -11.66 8.00 14.93
C TYR A 303 -10.63 8.46 15.99
N GLU A 304 -10.85 9.61 16.60
CA GLU A 304 -10.01 10.15 17.68
C GLU A 304 -10.09 9.36 19.01
N MET A 305 -11.08 8.49 19.21
CA MET A 305 -11.13 7.57 20.36
C MET A 305 -10.06 6.49 20.29
N GLY A 306 -9.53 6.21 19.10
CA GLY A 306 -8.47 5.24 18.87
C GLY A 306 -8.99 3.83 18.63
N TYR A 307 -8.62 3.25 17.47
CA TYR A 307 -8.91 1.88 17.08
C TYR A 307 -7.68 1.28 16.39
N SER A 308 -7.48 -0.04 16.48
CA SER A 308 -6.42 -0.73 15.73
C SER A 308 -6.81 -0.97 14.28
N THR A 309 -8.12 -0.99 14.01
CA THR A 309 -8.68 -1.25 12.69
C THR A 309 -9.82 -0.29 12.41
N VAL A 310 -9.87 0.24 11.19
CA VAL A 310 -10.99 1.05 10.71
C VAL A 310 -11.42 0.52 9.34
N LEU A 311 -12.69 0.14 9.22
CA LEU A 311 -13.37 -0.09 7.96
C LEU A 311 -14.24 1.14 7.68
N MET A 312 -14.21 1.62 6.44
CA MET A 312 -15.10 2.66 5.96
C MET A 312 -15.66 2.24 4.60
N ALA A 313 -16.96 1.97 4.54
CA ALA A 313 -17.67 1.61 3.31
C ALA A 313 -18.61 2.76 2.91
N CYS A 314 -18.24 3.49 1.85
CA CYS A 314 -18.86 4.76 1.44
C CYS A 314 -18.56 5.09 -0.02
N HIS A 315 -19.27 6.08 -0.56
CA HIS A 315 -18.81 6.80 -1.74
C HIS A 315 -17.62 7.67 -1.38
N GLY A 316 -16.54 7.59 -2.16
CA GLY A 316 -15.44 8.55 -2.10
C GLY A 316 -15.48 9.50 -3.30
N ASP A 317 -14.94 10.70 -3.14
CA ASP A 317 -14.56 11.57 -4.25
C ASP A 317 -13.03 11.66 -4.34
N ASN A 318 -12.51 12.36 -5.36
CA ASN A 318 -11.08 12.57 -5.57
C ASN A 318 -10.40 13.39 -4.44
N ASN A 319 -11.17 13.96 -3.51
CA ASN A 319 -10.67 14.65 -2.32
C ASN A 319 -10.74 13.76 -1.07
N GLY A 320 -11.06 12.47 -1.22
CA GLY A 320 -11.22 11.53 -0.11
C GLY A 320 -12.44 11.80 0.76
N ASN A 321 -13.44 12.56 0.26
CA ASN A 321 -14.65 12.86 1.02
C ASN A 321 -15.60 11.68 1.04
N CYS A 322 -15.41 10.82 2.03
CA CYS A 322 -16.33 9.70 2.27
C CYS A 322 -17.48 10.02 3.23
N THR A 323 -17.37 11.12 3.96
CA THR A 323 -18.33 11.53 5.01
C THR A 323 -19.09 12.82 4.67
N SER A 324 -18.90 13.32 3.45
CA SER A 324 -19.51 14.57 2.97
C SER A 324 -20.60 14.32 1.92
N TYR A 325 -20.71 13.09 1.41
CA TYR A 325 -21.75 12.70 0.48
C TYR A 325 -23.09 12.68 1.20
N LYS A 326 -24.02 13.52 0.73
CA LYS A 326 -25.40 13.57 1.21
C LYS A 326 -26.24 13.07 0.05
N GLY A 327 -26.38 11.74 -0.08
CA GLY A 327 -27.15 11.11 -1.16
C GLY A 327 -28.49 11.79 -1.38
#